data_AF-A0A3C1SBG4-F1
#
_entry.id   AF-A0A3C1SBG4-F1
#
_cell.length_a   1.000
_cell.length_b   1.000
_cell.length_c   1.000
_cell.angle_alpha   90.00
_cell.angle_beta   90.00
_cell.angle_gamma   90.00
#
_symmetry.space_group_name_H-M   'P 1'
#
loop_
_entity.id
_entity.type
_entity.pdbx_description
1 polymer ?
#
loop_
_entity_poly.entity_id
_entity_poly.type
_entity_poly.pdbx_seq_one_letter_code
_entity_poly.pdbx_strand_id
1 'polypeptide(L)'
;TFPNIQFIVTTHSPFVVQSAIGRNVIMLDFDNKTGSVKAVHKEINSELSYRAVVREIFDIQSPFSYDTEQEMNEFYQMRDKILKQEKVDEKKFKRLAEELVQKGVEIEGVMRREIRDLERRTGKTFDL
;
A
#
# COMPACT_ATOMS: atom_id res chain seq x y z
N THR A 1 -25.56 37.25 -9.58
CA THR A 1 -24.69 36.57 -8.58
C THR A 1 -25.56 35.71 -7.69
N PHE A 2 -25.13 34.51 -7.31
CA PHE A 2 -25.88 33.63 -6.39
C PHE A 2 -25.21 33.67 -5.01
N PRO A 3 -25.67 34.54 -4.08
CA PRO A 3 -24.93 34.86 -2.87
C PRO A 3 -24.83 33.72 -1.83
N ASN A 4 -25.49 32.58 -2.03
CA ASN A 4 -25.50 31.44 -1.08
C ASN A 4 -25.51 30.09 -1.81
N ILE A 5 -24.67 29.91 -2.83
CA ILE A 5 -24.58 28.62 -3.52
C ILE A 5 -23.68 27.64 -2.76
N GLN A 6 -24.20 26.43 -2.53
CA GLN A 6 -23.44 25.32 -1.96
C GLN A 6 -23.23 24.26 -3.03
N PHE A 7 -21.98 23.82 -3.19
CA PHE A 7 -21.65 22.69 -4.04
C PHE A 7 -21.45 21.45 -3.18
N ILE A 8 -22.13 20.36 -3.54
CA ILE A 8 -21.85 19.03 -3.02
C ILE A 8 -21.17 18.27 -4.13
N VAL A 9 -19.95 17.81 -3.87
CA VAL A 9 -19.12 17.07 -4.82
C VAL A 9 -18.84 15.69 -4.25
N THR A 10 -19.13 14.65 -5.02
CA THR A 10 -18.74 13.27 -4.71
C THR A 10 -17.60 12.88 -5.63
N THR A 11 -16.60 12.16 -5.10
CA THR A 11 -15.41 11.81 -5.87
C THR A 11 -14.75 10.56 -5.34
N HIS A 12 -14.16 9.78 -6.25
CA HIS A 12 -13.19 8.73 -5.92
C HIS A 12 -11.75 9.19 -6.18
N SER A 13 -11.53 10.48 -6.48
CA SER A 13 -10.21 11.01 -6.79
C SER A 13 -9.53 11.55 -5.52
N PRO A 14 -8.39 10.97 -5.10
CA PRO A 14 -7.61 11.51 -3.98
C PRO A 14 -7.10 12.94 -4.23
N PHE A 15 -6.94 13.34 -5.49
CA PHE A 15 -6.51 14.70 -5.83
C PHE A 15 -7.59 15.76 -5.55
N VAL A 16 -8.86 15.42 -5.79
CA VAL A 16 -9.99 16.32 -5.47
C VAL A 16 -10.07 16.50 -3.95
N VAL A 17 -9.91 15.40 -3.22
CA VAL A 17 -9.85 15.39 -1.75
C VAL A 17 -8.70 16.26 -1.24
N GLN A 18 -7.50 16.15 -1.83
CA GLN A 18 -6.34 16.98 -1.46
C GLN A 18 -6.54 18.46 -1.81
N SER A 19 -7.30 18.80 -2.85
CA SER A 19 -7.64 20.20 -3.15
C SER A 19 -8.65 20.83 -2.18
N ALA A 20 -9.33 20.00 -1.37
CA ALA A 20 -10.35 20.42 -0.43
C ALA A 20 -9.80 20.79 0.97
N ILE A 21 -8.50 21.11 1.08
CA ILE A 21 -7.88 21.61 2.33
C ILE A 21 -8.71 22.77 2.92
N GLY A 22 -8.97 22.70 4.22
CA GLY A 22 -9.75 23.71 4.94
C GLY A 22 -11.24 23.76 4.58
N ARG A 23 -11.76 22.75 3.86
CA ARG A 23 -13.18 22.59 3.55
C ARG A 23 -13.76 21.38 4.28
N ASN A 24 -15.09 21.28 4.29
CA ASN A 24 -15.81 20.16 4.88
C ASN A 24 -15.65 18.91 4.00
N VAL A 25 -15.04 17.86 4.54
CA VAL A 25 -14.93 16.57 3.88
C VAL A 25 -15.67 15.52 4.69
N ILE A 26 -16.58 14.82 4.02
CA ILE A 26 -17.38 13.74 4.58
C ILE A 26 -16.98 12.45 3.87
N MET A 27 -16.46 11.50 4.64
CA MET A 27 -16.19 10.15 4.19
C MET A 27 -17.42 9.28 4.46
N LEU A 28 -17.84 8.51 3.47
CA LEU A 28 -18.90 7.52 3.62
C LEU A 28 -18.24 6.16 3.79
N ASP A 29 -18.31 5.63 5.01
CA ASP A 29 -17.71 4.35 5.37
C ASP A 29 -18.79 3.26 5.41
N PHE A 30 -18.55 2.13 4.74
CA PHE A 30 -19.49 1.02 4.68
C PHE A 30 -19.09 -0.09 5.64
N ASP A 31 -19.92 -0.34 6.65
CA ASP A 31 -19.71 -1.40 7.62
C ASP A 31 -20.24 -2.73 7.06
N ASN A 32 -19.34 -3.56 6.52
CA ASN A 32 -19.66 -4.87 5.98
C ASN A 32 -20.34 -5.82 6.99
N LYS A 33 -20.18 -5.61 8.31
CA LYS A 33 -20.75 -6.49 9.34
C LYS A 33 -22.21 -6.16 9.62
N THR A 34 -22.54 -4.87 9.66
CA THR A 34 -23.90 -4.39 9.96
C THR A 34 -24.69 -4.02 8.72
N GLY A 35 -24.05 -3.94 7.55
CA GLY A 35 -24.65 -3.50 6.29
C GLY A 35 -25.04 -2.02 6.28
N SER A 36 -24.45 -1.20 7.17
CA SER A 36 -24.81 0.21 7.32
C SER A 36 -23.72 1.15 6.84
N VAL A 37 -24.12 2.35 6.38
CA VAL A 37 -23.20 3.42 5.98
C VAL A 37 -23.08 4.42 7.13
N LYS A 38 -21.84 4.79 7.48
CA LYS A 38 -21.53 5.83 8.47
C LYS A 38 -20.92 7.04 7.75
N ALA A 39 -21.43 8.23 8.05
CA ALA A 39 -20.83 9.47 7.59
C ALA A 39 -19.79 9.94 8.64
N VAL A 40 -18.54 10.05 8.22
CA VAL A 40 -17.42 10.44 9.08
C VAL A 40 -16.85 11.76 8.59
N HIS A 41 -16.83 12.78 9.45
CA HIS A 41 -16.16 14.04 9.13
C HIS A 41 -14.64 13.83 9.22
N LYS A 42 -13.92 14.30 8.19
CA LYS A 42 -12.46 14.21 8.13
C LYS A 42 -11.88 15.61 7.93
N GLU A 43 -10.95 15.98 8.79
CA GLU A 43 -10.15 17.19 8.59
C GLU A 43 -8.97 16.86 7.68
N ILE A 44 -8.81 17.64 6.61
CA ILE A 44 -7.70 17.48 5.67
C ILE A 44 -6.68 18.58 5.92
N ASN A 45 -5.56 18.18 6.49
CA ASN A 45 -4.42 19.05 6.68
C ASN A 45 -3.63 19.18 5.37
N SER A 46 -3.10 20.38 5.11
CA SER A 46 -2.30 20.69 3.92
C SER A 46 -1.00 19.88 3.80
N GLU A 47 -0.58 19.24 4.89
CA GLU A 47 0.69 18.52 5.00
C GLU A 47 0.58 17.04 4.58
N LEU A 48 -0.63 16.56 4.26
CA LEU A 48 -0.84 15.16 3.89
C LEU A 48 -0.29 14.86 2.49
N SER A 49 0.68 13.94 2.44
CA SER A 49 1.15 13.36 1.18
C SER A 49 0.04 12.60 0.45
N TYR A 50 0.17 12.41 -0.86
CA TYR A 50 -0.75 11.58 -1.64
C TYR A 50 -0.97 10.19 -1.01
N ARG A 51 0.12 9.55 -0.56
CA ARG A 51 0.06 8.23 0.08
C ARG A 51 -0.72 8.25 1.39
N ALA A 52 -0.59 9.33 2.17
CA ALA A 52 -1.34 9.52 3.40
C ALA A 52 -2.84 9.70 3.09
N VAL A 53 -3.20 10.53 2.10
CA VAL A 53 -4.59 10.70 1.65
C VAL A 53 -5.22 9.37 1.24
N VAL A 54 -4.52 8.60 0.40
CA VAL A 54 -4.99 7.29 -0.08
C VAL A 54 -5.17 6.29 1.07
N ARG A 55 -4.26 6.28 2.04
CA ARG A 55 -4.36 5.36 3.19
C ARG A 55 -5.41 5.79 4.22
N GLU A 56 -5.47 7.07 4.58
CA GLU A 56 -6.28 7.54 5.71
C GLU A 56 -7.72 7.90 5.34
N ILE A 57 -7.96 8.23 4.06
CA ILE A 57 -9.27 8.66 3.55
C ILE A 57 -9.89 7.59 2.65
N PHE A 58 -9.09 6.91 1.84
CA PHE A 58 -9.61 5.86 0.95
C PHE A 58 -9.43 4.44 1.53
N ASP A 59 -8.83 4.31 2.71
CA ASP A 59 -8.54 3.05 3.38
C ASP A 59 -7.75 2.04 2.51
N ILE A 60 -6.95 2.55 1.57
CA ILE A 60 -6.10 1.74 0.71
C ILE A 60 -4.77 1.54 1.44
N GLN A 61 -4.63 0.39 2.10
CA GLN A 61 -3.49 0.09 2.97
C GLN A 61 -2.19 -0.14 2.19
N SER A 62 -2.29 -0.73 1.00
CA SER A 62 -1.17 -0.99 0.11
C SER A 62 -1.50 -0.58 -1.33
N PRO A 63 -0.49 -0.09 -2.08
CA PRO A 63 -0.65 0.29 -3.48
C PRO A 63 -0.67 -0.91 -4.43
N PHE A 64 -0.44 -2.13 -3.93
CA PHE A 64 -0.35 -3.33 -4.74
C PHE A 64 -1.68 -4.08 -4.80
N SER A 65 -1.82 -4.95 -5.80
CA SER A 65 -2.97 -5.85 -5.86
C SER A 65 -2.92 -6.86 -4.72
N TYR A 66 -4.09 -7.38 -4.34
CA TYR A 66 -4.20 -8.43 -3.33
C TYR A 66 -3.28 -9.62 -3.61
N ASP A 67 -3.23 -10.11 -4.85
CA ASP A 67 -2.39 -11.25 -5.23
C ASP A 67 -0.89 -10.95 -5.05
N THR A 68 -0.48 -9.73 -5.41
CA THR A 68 0.90 -9.28 -5.22
C THR A 68 1.25 -9.19 -3.74
N GLU A 69 0.34 -8.70 -2.90
CA GLU A 69 0.54 -8.68 -1.46
C GLU A 69 0.70 -10.08 -0.86
N GLN A 70 -0.07 -11.06 -1.34
CA GLN A 70 0.07 -12.45 -0.89
C GLN A 70 1.46 -13.01 -1.23
N GLU A 71 1.93 -12.79 -2.46
CA GLU A 71 3.26 -13.21 -2.88
C GLU A 71 4.37 -12.49 -2.11
N MET A 72 4.23 -11.18 -1.86
CA MET A 72 5.16 -10.42 -1.02
C MET A 72 5.19 -10.96 0.41
N ASN A 73 4.03 -11.31 0.97
CA ASN A 73 3.95 -11.93 2.29
C ASN A 73 4.64 -13.29 2.31
N GLU A 74 4.46 -14.12 1.28
CA GLU A 74 5.18 -15.39 1.14
C GLU A 74 6.70 -15.17 1.04
N PHE A 75 7.13 -14.17 0.27
CA PHE A 75 8.54 -13.77 0.17
C PHE A 75 9.11 -13.38 1.55
N TYR A 76 8.42 -12.52 2.30
CA TYR A 76 8.87 -12.10 3.64
C TYR A 76 8.95 -13.28 4.61
N GLN A 77 7.99 -14.21 4.57
CA GLN A 77 8.03 -15.41 5.41
C GLN A 77 9.25 -16.28 5.08
N MET A 78 9.59 -16.46 3.80
CA MET A 78 10.78 -17.20 3.39
C MET A 78 12.06 -16.48 3.79
N ARG A 79 12.14 -15.17 3.58
CA ARG A 79 13.26 -14.31 4.01
C ARG A 79 13.52 -14.46 5.51
N ASP A 80 12.47 -14.39 6.33
CA ASP A 80 12.59 -14.47 7.78
C ASP A 80 13.08 -15.85 8.24
N LYS A 81 12.64 -16.92 7.56
CA LYS A 81 13.17 -18.27 7.78
C LYS A 81 14.66 -18.39 7.41
N ILE A 82 15.08 -17.79 6.29
CA ILE A 82 16.50 -17.75 5.89
C ILE A 82 17.33 -16.99 6.94
N LEU A 83 16.84 -15.86 7.45
CA LEU A 83 17.50 -15.09 8.51
C LEU A 83 17.63 -15.88 9.82
N LYS A 84 16.65 -16.74 10.13
CA LYS A 84 16.69 -17.65 11.29
C LYS A 84 17.51 -18.92 11.06
N GLN A 85 18.16 -19.07 9.90
CA GLN A 85 18.91 -20.26 9.50
C GLN A 85 18.05 -21.54 9.43
N GLU A 86 16.74 -21.39 9.21
CA GLU A 86 15.84 -22.52 8.99
C GLU A 86 15.99 -23.07 7.56
N LYS A 87 15.60 -24.34 7.35
CA LYS A 87 15.57 -24.92 6.00
C LYS A 87 14.49 -24.23 5.17
N VAL A 88 14.93 -23.55 4.11
CA VAL A 88 14.08 -22.95 3.08
C VAL A 88 14.49 -23.52 1.73
N ASP A 89 13.52 -23.72 0.85
CA ASP A 89 13.79 -24.02 -0.54
C ASP A 89 14.30 -22.76 -1.26
N GLU A 90 15.63 -22.66 -1.37
CA GLU A 90 16.29 -21.52 -2.01
C GLU A 90 15.90 -21.35 -3.48
N LYS A 91 15.55 -22.44 -4.19
CA LYS A 91 15.09 -22.35 -5.58
C LYS A 91 13.71 -21.72 -5.65
N LYS A 92 12.80 -22.12 -4.75
CA LYS A 92 11.46 -21.54 -4.65
C LYS A 92 11.55 -20.05 -4.28
N PHE A 93 12.42 -19.70 -3.34
CA PHE A 93 12.65 -18.31 -2.94
C PHE A 93 13.16 -17.47 -4.10
N LYS A 94 14.17 -17.95 -4.84
CA LYS A 94 14.73 -17.24 -5.99
C LYS A 94 13.67 -17.01 -7.07
N ARG A 95 12.90 -18.03 -7.42
CA ARG A 95 11.84 -17.92 -8.42
C ARG A 95 10.77 -16.88 -8.01
N LEU A 96 10.32 -16.92 -6.76
CA LEU A 96 9.34 -15.96 -6.25
C LEU A 96 9.88 -14.51 -6.30
N ALA A 97 11.16 -14.33 -5.97
CA ALA A 97 11.80 -13.02 -6.04
C ALA A 97 11.92 -12.51 -7.49
N GLU A 98 12.28 -13.38 -8.44
CA GLU A 98 12.31 -13.05 -9.88
C GLU A 98 10.92 -12.70 -10.42
N GLU A 99 9.89 -13.47 -10.05
CA GLU A 99 8.49 -13.21 -10.41
C GLU A 99 8.04 -11.84 -9.89
N LEU A 100 8.33 -11.51 -8.62
CA LEU A 100 7.98 -10.22 -8.02
C LEU A 100 8.71 -9.04 -8.70
N VAL A 101 9.98 -9.19 -9.06
CA VAL A 101 10.74 -8.15 -9.79
C VAL A 101 10.09 -7.81 -11.12
N GLN A 102 9.49 -8.77 -11.81
CA GLN A 102 8.84 -8.54 -13.11
C GLN A 102 7.48 -7.84 -13.00
N LYS A 103 6.89 -7.70 -11.80
CA LYS A 103 5.56 -7.12 -11.60
C LYS A 103 5.52 -5.60 -11.65
N GLY A 104 6.67 -4.93 -11.63
CA GLY A 104 6.75 -3.48 -11.88
C GLY A 104 7.86 -2.79 -11.10
N VAL A 105 8.12 -1.53 -11.47
CA VAL A 105 9.28 -0.75 -11.00
C VAL A 105 9.29 -0.55 -9.48
N GLU A 106 8.13 -0.31 -8.87
CA GLU A 106 8.05 -0.15 -7.41
C GLU A 106 8.38 -1.46 -6.67
N ILE A 107 7.84 -2.58 -7.15
CA ILE A 107 8.07 -3.91 -6.54
C ILE A 107 9.51 -4.32 -6.76
N GLU A 108 10.06 -4.14 -7.96
CA GLU A 108 11.47 -4.35 -8.26
C GLU A 108 12.38 -3.59 -7.28
N GLY A 109 12.11 -2.30 -7.07
CA GLY A 109 12.89 -1.47 -6.15
C GLY A 109 12.85 -1.99 -4.70
N VAL A 110 11.69 -2.49 -4.26
CA VAL A 110 11.54 -3.12 -2.94
C VAL A 110 12.31 -4.45 -2.90
N MET A 111 12.13 -5.33 -3.88
CA MET A 111 12.76 -6.65 -3.93
C MET A 111 14.29 -6.57 -3.99
N ARG A 112 14.85 -5.71 -4.84
CA ARG A 112 16.30 -5.49 -4.92
C ARG A 112 16.89 -5.01 -3.60
N ARG A 113 16.18 -4.14 -2.88
CA ARG A 113 16.58 -3.68 -1.54
C ARG A 113 16.60 -4.84 -0.54
N GLU A 114 15.51 -5.61 -0.49
CA GLU A 114 15.34 -6.72 0.45
C GLU A 114 16.37 -7.84 0.23
N ILE A 115 16.63 -8.20 -1.03
CA ILE A 115 17.65 -9.20 -1.36
C ILE A 115 19.03 -8.71 -0.95
N ARG A 116 19.40 -7.48 -1.29
CA ARG A 116 20.70 -6.92 -0.88
C ARG A 116 20.88 -6.89 0.64
N ASP A 117 19.81 -6.57 1.39
CA ASP A 117 19.84 -6.62 2.84
C ASP A 117 19.97 -8.06 3.39
N LEU A 118 19.33 -9.03 2.73
CA LEU A 118 19.46 -10.44 3.06
C LEU A 118 20.89 -10.96 2.80
N GLU A 119 21.47 -10.63 1.65
CA GLU A 119 22.83 -11.01 1.28
C GLU A 119 23.84 -10.44 2.27
N ARG A 120 23.70 -9.17 2.65
CA ARG A 120 24.56 -8.51 3.64
C ARG A 120 24.52 -9.20 5.00
N ARG A 121 23.36 -9.71 5.43
CA ARG A 121 23.18 -10.33 6.76
C ARG A 121 23.57 -11.80 6.79
N THR A 122 23.40 -12.51 5.68
CA THR A 122 23.59 -13.97 5.61
C THR A 122 24.91 -14.37 4.95
N GLY A 123 25.56 -13.45 4.22
CA GLY A 123 26.75 -13.72 3.41
C GLY A 123 26.48 -14.59 2.18
N LYS A 124 25.21 -14.94 1.92
CA LYS A 124 24.78 -15.67 0.72
C LYS A 124 24.52 -14.68 -0.41
N THR A 125 24.76 -15.09 -1.65
CA THR A 125 24.44 -14.31 -2.85
C THR A 125 23.19 -14.88 -3.51
N PHE A 126 22.22 -14.02 -3.77
CA PHE A 126 20.98 -14.33 -4.46
C PHE A 126 20.91 -13.45 -5.71
N ASP A 127 21.70 -13.78 -6.74
CA ASP A 127 21.73 -13.05 -8.01
C ASP A 127 20.33 -12.99 -8.64
N LEU A 128 19.75 -11.77 -8.68
CA LEU A 128 18.48 -11.42 -9.33
C LEU A 128 18.69 -10.75 -10.69
#